data_AF-A0A2D8Q4M6-F1
#
_entry.id   AF-A0A2D8Q4M6-F1
#
_cell.length_a   1.000
_cell.length_b   1.000
_cell.length_c   1.000
_cell.angle_alpha   90.00
_cell.angle_beta   90.00
_cell.angle_gamma   90.00
#
_symmetry.space_group_name_H-M   'P 1'
#
loop_
_entity.id
_entity.type
_entity.pdbx_description
1 polymer ?
#
loop_
_entity_poly.entity_id
_entity_poly.type
_entity_poly.pdbx_seq_one_letter_code
_entity_poly.pdbx_strand_id
1 'polypeptide(L)'
;RCFDLSLDPSDRAYGTLWGANQLVSNYGSVGFARVCTPESWLSNWSAFSTNASMDACAPDIGQPVLMIEYTGDNSVFPAEAERLFGLIGAADKTRLRVHGNHHGRAVDPEKPNGQIVAGDAVAAWLADKGFA
;
A
#
# COMPACT_ATOMS: atom_id res chain seq x y z
N ARG A 1 -5.42 6.12 13.96
CA ARG A 1 -5.13 4.80 13.35
C ARG A 1 -3.68 4.36 13.59
N CYS A 2 -2.65 5.09 13.16
CA CYS A 2 -1.26 4.62 13.32
C CYS A 2 -0.69 4.73 14.76
N PHE A 3 -1.22 5.65 15.57
CA PHE A 3 -0.83 5.90 16.97
C PHE A 3 -1.81 5.31 18.01
N ASP A 4 -2.88 4.68 17.54
CA ASP A 4 -3.83 3.95 18.38
C ASP A 4 -4.10 2.62 17.68
N LEU A 5 -3.50 1.56 18.22
CA LEU A 5 -3.55 0.22 17.63
C LEU A 5 -4.91 -0.46 17.79
N SER A 6 -5.80 0.09 18.63
CA SER A 6 -7.17 -0.41 18.76
C SER A 6 -8.06 -0.02 17.57
N LEU A 7 -7.72 1.06 16.86
CA LEU A 7 -8.44 1.51 15.67
C LEU A 7 -7.94 0.77 14.41
N ASP A 8 -8.83 0.14 13.66
CA ASP A 8 -8.50 -0.71 12.49
C ASP A 8 -7.36 -1.71 12.78
N PRO A 9 -7.52 -2.69 13.70
CA PRO A 9 -6.44 -3.58 14.11
C PRO A 9 -5.76 -4.31 12.94
N SER A 10 -4.43 -4.37 12.95
CA SER A 10 -3.60 -5.06 11.95
C SER A 10 -2.24 -5.46 12.54
N ASP A 11 -1.39 -6.13 11.77
CA ASP A 11 -0.04 -6.53 12.22
C ASP A 11 0.93 -5.34 12.30
N ARG A 12 0.46 -4.10 12.12
CA ARG A 12 1.33 -2.91 12.03
C ARG A 12 2.02 -2.63 13.36
N ALA A 13 3.22 -2.09 13.27
CA ALA A 13 3.88 -1.50 14.42
C ALA A 13 3.27 -0.13 14.76
N TYR A 14 3.39 0.27 16.03
CA TYR A 14 3.08 1.64 16.45
C TYR A 14 3.99 2.65 15.75
N GLY A 15 3.39 3.73 15.25
CA GLY A 15 4.13 4.85 14.65
C GLY A 15 3.76 5.14 13.21
N THR A 16 4.70 5.72 12.48
CA THR A 16 4.55 6.11 11.07
C THR A 16 5.17 5.05 10.14
N LEU A 17 5.05 5.28 8.83
CA LEU A 17 5.71 4.53 7.76
C LEU A 17 7.24 4.43 7.96
N TRP A 18 7.84 5.42 8.62
CA TRP A 18 9.27 5.56 8.84
C TRP A 18 9.69 5.34 10.29
N GLY A 19 8.81 4.77 11.12
CA GLY A 19 9.05 4.44 12.53
C GLY A 19 8.27 5.31 13.53
N ALA A 20 8.53 5.07 14.82
CA ALA A 20 7.77 5.65 15.93
C ALA A 20 8.13 7.10 16.28
N ASN A 21 9.29 7.59 15.84
CA ASN A 21 9.72 8.98 16.12
C ASN A 21 9.32 9.93 14.98
N GLN A 22 8.18 10.60 15.15
CA GLN A 22 7.63 11.56 14.18
C GLN A 22 8.56 12.74 13.85
N LEU A 23 9.44 13.16 14.77
CA LEU A 23 10.37 14.27 14.50
C LEU A 23 11.39 13.86 13.44
N VAL A 24 11.87 12.62 13.49
CA VAL A 24 12.80 12.09 12.48
C VAL A 24 12.12 12.00 11.11
N SER A 25 10.86 11.58 11.06
CA SER A 25 10.11 11.48 9.81
C SER A 25 9.79 12.85 9.20
N ASN A 26 9.35 13.81 10.02
CA ASN A 26 8.88 15.12 9.53
C ASN A 26 10.04 16.08 9.20
N TYR A 27 11.13 16.02 9.95
CA TYR A 27 12.31 16.88 9.75
C TYR A 27 13.46 16.15 9.05
N GLY A 28 13.23 14.91 8.61
CA GLY A 28 14.20 14.14 7.82
C GLY A 28 14.51 14.80 6.49
N SER A 29 15.69 14.48 5.95
CA SER A 29 16.09 14.94 4.61
C SER A 29 15.24 14.33 3.49
N VAL A 30 14.66 13.16 3.75
CA VAL A 30 13.77 12.44 2.84
C VAL A 30 12.33 12.86 3.13
N GLY A 31 11.73 13.62 2.21
CA GLY A 31 10.34 14.06 2.32
C GLY A 31 9.74 14.37 0.96
N PHE A 32 8.42 14.24 0.86
CA PHE A 32 7.66 14.59 -0.35
C PHE A 32 7.45 16.11 -0.45
N ALA A 33 6.95 16.59 -1.58
CA ALA A 33 6.49 17.97 -1.78
C ALA A 33 7.53 19.10 -1.71
N ARG A 34 8.84 18.83 -1.70
CA ARG A 34 9.87 19.88 -1.56
C ARG A 34 9.79 20.98 -2.63
N VAL A 35 9.38 20.60 -3.85
CA VAL A 35 9.02 21.52 -4.94
C VAL A 35 7.74 21.00 -5.56
N CYS A 36 6.69 21.80 -5.56
CA CYS A 36 5.38 21.45 -6.11
C CYS A 36 4.69 22.72 -6.61
N THR A 37 4.14 22.69 -7.83
CA THR A 37 3.27 23.78 -8.29
C THR A 37 1.86 23.59 -7.72
N PRO A 38 1.06 24.65 -7.57
CA PRO A 38 -0.34 24.53 -7.14
C PRO A 38 -1.14 23.55 -8.00
N GLU A 39 -0.93 23.54 -9.31
CA GLU A 39 -1.62 22.64 -10.25
C GLU A 39 -1.22 21.17 -10.02
N SER A 40 0.08 20.92 -9.79
CA SER A 40 0.58 19.58 -9.50
C SER A 40 0.02 19.04 -8.19
N TRP A 41 -0.07 19.91 -7.16
CA TRP A 41 -0.70 19.58 -5.88
C TRP A 41 -2.17 19.25 -6.05
N LEU A 42 -2.93 20.14 -6.72
CA LEU A 42 -4.36 19.96 -6.93
C LEU A 42 -4.66 18.69 -7.71
N SER A 43 -3.88 18.37 -8.75
CA SER A 43 -4.11 17.18 -9.58
C SER A 43 -3.79 15.86 -8.89
N ASN A 44 -2.79 15.80 -8.00
CA ASN A 44 -2.33 14.54 -7.41
C ASN A 44 -2.67 14.38 -5.92
N TRP A 45 -2.34 15.37 -5.10
CA TRP A 45 -2.29 15.20 -3.63
C TRP A 45 -3.38 15.95 -2.88
N SER A 46 -4.16 16.78 -3.57
CA SER A 46 -5.31 17.45 -2.97
C SER A 46 -6.35 16.42 -2.52
N ALA A 47 -6.67 16.44 -1.23
CA ALA A 47 -7.73 15.61 -0.67
C ALA A 47 -9.11 15.87 -1.29
N PHE A 48 -9.33 17.05 -1.90
CA PHE A 48 -10.64 17.47 -2.39
C PHE A 48 -10.74 17.57 -3.91
N SER A 49 -9.61 17.60 -4.62
CA SER A 49 -9.59 17.92 -6.05
C SER A 49 -8.64 17.06 -6.87
N THR A 50 -8.09 16.00 -6.26
CA THR A 50 -7.19 15.08 -6.98
C THR A 50 -7.91 14.38 -8.13
N ASN A 51 -7.23 14.31 -9.27
CA ASN A 51 -7.63 13.45 -10.38
C ASN A 51 -7.07 12.03 -10.21
N ALA A 52 -6.16 11.82 -9.26
CA ALA A 52 -5.43 10.57 -9.01
C ALA A 52 -6.00 9.82 -7.79
N SER A 53 -7.30 9.55 -7.78
CA SER A 53 -7.93 8.73 -6.74
C SER A 53 -8.24 7.32 -7.25
N MET A 54 -8.14 6.32 -6.39
CA MET A 54 -8.48 4.94 -6.75
C MET A 54 -9.95 4.79 -7.13
N ASP A 55 -10.86 5.53 -6.48
CA ASP A 55 -12.28 5.54 -6.83
C ASP A 55 -12.55 5.99 -8.27
N ALA A 56 -11.81 7.01 -8.74
CA ALA A 56 -11.94 7.51 -10.11
C ALA A 56 -11.24 6.62 -11.14
N CYS A 57 -10.10 6.00 -10.78
CA CYS A 57 -9.21 5.35 -11.75
C CYS A 57 -9.28 3.82 -11.75
N ALA A 58 -9.47 3.17 -10.59
CA ALA A 58 -9.41 1.71 -10.49
C ALA A 58 -10.51 0.97 -11.28
N PRO A 59 -11.74 1.51 -11.46
CA PRO A 59 -12.75 0.88 -12.30
C PRO A 59 -12.34 0.70 -13.77
N ASP A 60 -11.43 1.52 -14.29
CA ASP A 60 -10.96 1.43 -15.67
C ASP A 60 -9.89 0.34 -15.87
N ILE A 61 -9.37 -0.25 -14.79
CA ILE A 61 -8.38 -1.34 -14.85
C ILE A 61 -9.11 -2.63 -15.27
N GLY A 62 -9.05 -2.97 -16.55
CA GLY A 62 -9.68 -4.18 -17.10
C GLY A 62 -8.74 -5.38 -17.29
N GLN A 63 -7.42 -5.17 -17.15
CA GLN A 63 -6.40 -6.20 -17.30
C GLN A 63 -6.39 -7.14 -16.07
N PRO A 64 -5.86 -8.37 -16.18
CA PRO A 64 -5.67 -9.22 -15.00
C PRO A 64 -4.86 -8.52 -13.91
N VAL A 65 -5.32 -8.62 -12.65
CA VAL A 65 -4.68 -7.95 -11.51
C VAL A 65 -4.30 -8.93 -10.40
N LEU A 66 -3.07 -8.81 -9.91
CA LEU A 66 -2.65 -9.29 -8.60
C LEU A 66 -2.48 -8.10 -7.64
N MET A 67 -3.30 -8.03 -6.60
CA MET A 67 -3.15 -7.07 -5.52
C MET A 67 -2.46 -7.76 -4.33
N ILE A 68 -1.28 -7.28 -3.96
CA ILE A 68 -0.57 -7.72 -2.75
C ILE A 68 -0.66 -6.61 -1.71
N GLU A 69 -1.11 -6.95 -0.51
CA GLU A 69 -1.06 -6.06 0.66
C GLU A 69 -0.10 -6.60 1.71
N TYR A 70 0.58 -5.69 2.40
CA TYR A 70 1.35 -6.01 3.58
C TYR A 70 0.49 -5.85 4.84
N THR A 71 0.37 -6.90 5.65
CA THR A 71 -0.54 -6.93 6.79
C THR A 71 -0.15 -5.97 7.92
N GLY A 72 1.11 -5.55 7.95
CA GLY A 72 1.66 -4.59 8.89
C GLY A 72 1.93 -3.21 8.28
N ASP A 73 1.30 -2.87 7.17
CA ASP A 73 1.39 -1.53 6.58
C ASP A 73 0.78 -0.46 7.53
N ASN A 74 1.41 0.72 7.58
CA ASN A 74 1.01 1.87 8.39
C ASN A 74 0.21 2.92 7.59
N SER A 75 0.04 2.77 6.26
CA SER A 75 -0.80 3.62 5.41
C SER A 75 -2.00 2.88 4.80
N VAL A 76 -1.89 1.58 4.54
CA VAL A 76 -2.96 0.78 3.94
C VAL A 76 -3.57 -0.16 4.99
N PHE A 77 -4.72 0.24 5.54
CA PHE A 77 -5.44 -0.53 6.56
C PHE A 77 -6.31 -1.64 5.93
N PRO A 78 -6.69 -2.69 6.69
CA PRO A 78 -7.47 -3.81 6.15
C PRO A 78 -8.76 -3.39 5.44
N ALA A 79 -9.50 -2.44 6.00
CA ALA A 79 -10.73 -1.91 5.40
C ALA A 79 -10.45 -1.13 4.11
N GLU A 80 -9.33 -0.40 4.05
CA GLU A 80 -8.95 0.32 2.83
C GLU A 80 -8.52 -0.65 1.74
N ALA A 81 -7.74 -1.67 2.08
CA ALA A 81 -7.33 -2.67 1.10
C ALA A 81 -8.52 -3.47 0.54
N GLU A 82 -9.50 -3.82 1.39
CA GLU A 82 -10.77 -4.41 0.93
C GLU A 82 -11.49 -3.49 -0.06
N ARG A 83 -11.64 -2.22 0.29
CA ARG A 83 -12.28 -1.21 -0.55
C ARG A 83 -11.57 -1.05 -1.89
N LEU A 84 -10.24 -0.93 -1.88
CA LEU A 84 -9.41 -0.80 -3.08
C LEU A 84 -9.54 -2.04 -3.98
N PHE A 85 -9.50 -3.24 -3.41
CA PHE A 85 -9.71 -4.47 -4.18
C PHE A 85 -11.10 -4.51 -4.83
N GLY A 86 -12.12 -4.04 -4.10
CA GLY A 86 -13.49 -3.90 -4.60
C GLY A 86 -13.61 -2.96 -5.80
N LEU A 87 -12.89 -1.84 -5.80
CA LEU A 87 -12.93 -0.82 -6.86
C LEU A 87 -12.29 -1.24 -8.19
N ILE A 88 -11.36 -2.21 -8.18
CA ILE A 88 -10.68 -2.66 -9.40
C ILE A 88 -11.70 -3.26 -10.39
N GLY A 89 -11.75 -2.73 -11.61
CA GLY A 89 -12.70 -3.15 -12.64
C GLY A 89 -12.45 -4.53 -13.25
N ALA A 90 -11.27 -5.10 -13.04
CA ALA A 90 -10.85 -6.36 -13.63
C ALA A 90 -11.72 -7.53 -13.15
N ALA A 91 -12.22 -8.32 -14.10
CA ALA A 91 -12.93 -9.56 -13.79
C ALA A 91 -11.98 -10.64 -13.24
N ASP A 92 -10.77 -10.71 -13.80
CA ASP A 92 -9.68 -11.57 -13.31
C ASP A 92 -8.81 -10.78 -12.33
N LYS A 93 -9.17 -10.82 -11.05
CA LYS A 93 -8.38 -10.19 -9.99
C LYS A 93 -8.20 -11.12 -8.80
N THR A 94 -6.98 -11.14 -8.28
CA THR A 94 -6.60 -11.94 -7.11
C THR A 94 -6.00 -11.01 -6.05
N ARG A 95 -6.30 -11.29 -4.78
CA ARG A 95 -5.72 -10.58 -3.63
C ARG A 95 -4.90 -11.53 -2.78
N LEU A 96 -3.70 -11.11 -2.39
CA LEU A 96 -2.82 -11.82 -1.47
C LEU A 96 -2.44 -10.93 -0.30
N ARG A 97 -2.50 -11.48 0.91
CA ARG A 97 -2.06 -10.83 2.14
C ARG A 97 -0.71 -11.41 2.53
N VAL A 98 0.31 -10.55 2.64
CA VAL A 98 1.69 -10.95 2.95
C VAL A 98 2.09 -10.30 4.26
N HIS A 99 2.73 -11.06 5.15
CA HIS A 99 3.28 -10.47 6.37
C HIS A 99 4.43 -9.52 6.02
N GLY A 100 4.34 -8.28 6.48
CA GLY A 100 5.37 -7.28 6.26
C GLY A 100 4.94 -5.91 6.75
N ASN A 101 5.90 -5.04 7.01
CA ASN A 101 5.65 -3.62 7.20
C ASN A 101 5.39 -2.94 5.86
N HIS A 102 5.24 -1.62 5.86
CA HIS A 102 5.04 -0.81 4.64
C HIS A 102 6.08 -1.08 3.52
N HIS A 103 7.29 -1.49 3.88
CA HIS A 103 8.36 -1.81 2.93
C HIS A 103 8.51 -3.31 2.65
N GLY A 104 7.59 -4.15 3.14
CA GLY A 104 7.63 -5.60 3.03
C GLY A 104 8.66 -6.28 3.93
N ARG A 105 9.32 -5.56 4.84
CA ARG A 105 10.22 -6.18 5.82
C ARG A 105 9.40 -6.82 6.94
N ALA A 106 9.91 -7.87 7.56
CA ALA A 106 9.20 -8.56 8.63
C ALA A 106 8.90 -7.62 9.81
N VAL A 107 7.64 -7.58 10.26
CA VAL A 107 7.26 -6.94 11.53
C VAL A 107 7.51 -7.87 12.72
N ASP A 108 7.41 -9.16 12.45
CA ASP A 108 7.64 -10.26 13.39
C ASP A 108 8.92 -10.95 12.89
N PRO A 109 10.03 -10.88 13.64
CA PRO A 109 11.31 -11.44 13.22
C PRO A 109 11.28 -12.94 12.89
N GLU A 110 10.31 -13.67 13.44
CA GLU A 110 10.15 -15.11 13.20
C GLU A 110 9.46 -15.43 11.87
N LYS A 111 8.85 -14.42 11.23
CA LYS A 111 8.20 -14.58 9.93
C LYS A 111 9.15 -14.27 8.77
N PRO A 112 8.95 -14.90 7.60
CA PRO A 112 9.74 -14.61 6.40
C PRO A 112 9.71 -13.12 6.02
N ASN A 113 10.75 -12.68 5.31
CA ASN A 113 10.76 -11.36 4.70
C ASN A 113 9.64 -11.28 3.64
N GLY A 114 8.67 -10.39 3.85
CA GLY A 114 7.52 -10.20 2.97
C GLY A 114 7.89 -9.84 1.54
N GLN A 115 9.03 -9.19 1.31
CA GLN A 115 9.51 -8.89 -0.05
C GLN A 115 9.80 -10.16 -0.85
N ILE A 116 10.37 -11.18 -0.20
CA ILE A 116 10.67 -12.47 -0.83
C ILE A 116 9.35 -13.18 -1.15
N VAL A 117 8.45 -13.27 -0.16
CA VAL A 117 7.13 -13.91 -0.32
C VAL A 117 6.31 -13.22 -1.42
N ALA A 118 6.30 -11.89 -1.47
CA ALA A 118 5.62 -11.13 -2.51
C ALA A 118 6.27 -11.35 -3.88
N GLY A 119 7.60 -11.39 -3.95
CA GLY A 119 8.34 -11.67 -5.18
C GLY A 119 8.00 -13.06 -5.76
N ASP A 120 8.01 -14.09 -4.91
CA ASP A 120 7.64 -15.46 -5.31
C ASP A 120 6.19 -15.52 -5.81
N ALA A 121 5.28 -14.83 -5.13
CA ALA A 121 3.87 -14.74 -5.54
C ALA A 121 3.68 -14.03 -6.89
N VAL A 122 4.42 -12.94 -7.13
CA VAL A 122 4.40 -12.24 -8.43
C VAL A 122 4.93 -13.14 -9.53
N ALA A 123 6.05 -13.83 -9.31
CA ALA A 123 6.62 -14.75 -10.30
C ALA A 123 5.64 -15.89 -10.65
N ALA A 124 5.03 -16.51 -9.64
CA ALA A 124 4.03 -17.56 -9.83
C ALA A 124 2.80 -17.05 -10.59
N TRP A 125 2.31 -15.87 -10.25
CA TRP A 125 1.17 -15.25 -10.93
C TRP A 125 1.47 -14.92 -12.39
N LEU A 126 2.66 -14.38 -12.69
CA LEU A 126 3.07 -14.12 -14.07
C LEU A 126 3.15 -15.41 -14.89
N ALA A 127 3.66 -16.50 -14.31
CA ALA A 127 3.69 -17.80 -14.97
C ALA A 127 2.28 -18.35 -15.23
N ASP A 128 1.36 -18.26 -14.25
CA ASP A 128 -0.05 -18.65 -14.39
C ASP A 128 -0.76 -17.87 -15.51
N LYS A 129 -0.48 -16.57 -15.64
CA LYS A 129 -1.03 -15.72 -16.70
C LYS A 129 -0.32 -15.86 -18.05
N GLY A 130 0.75 -16.67 -18.14
CA GLY A 130 1.51 -16.87 -19.37
C GLY A 130 2.37 -15.66 -19.80
N PHE A 131 2.80 -14.84 -18.84
CA PHE A 131 3.70 -13.70 -19.08
C PHE A 131 5.19 -14.00 -18.83
N ALA A 132 5.52 -15.16 -18.26
CA ALA A 132 6.87 -15.58 -17.90
C ALA A 132 7.56 -16.41 -19.00
#